data_AF-A0A966NBP6-F1
#
_entry.id   AF-A0A966NBP6-F1
#
_cell.length_a   1.000
_cell.length_b   1.000
_cell.length_c   1.000
_cell.angle_alpha   90.00
_cell.angle_beta   90.00
_cell.angle_gamma   90.00
#
_symmetry.space_group_name_H-M   'P 1'
#
loop_
_entity.id
_entity.type
_entity.pdbx_description
1 polymer ?
#
loop_
_entity_poly.entity_id
_entity_poly.type
_entity_poly.pdbx_seq_one_letter_code
_entity_poly.pdbx_strand_id
1 'polypeptide(L)' 'MRHSLPIAPQFYVTAPQACPYLDDRQERKLFAALQGDEAQSLNNCLSKQGFRRSQNVLYRPTCLDCAACLSARV' A
#
# COMPACT_ATOMS: atom_id res chain seq x y z
N MET A 1 7.79 2.83 33.34
CA MET A 1 7.42 1.90 32.25
C MET A 1 6.72 2.71 31.17
N ARG A 2 7.44 3.07 30.08
CA ARG A 2 6.85 3.81 28.96
C ARG A 2 6.10 2.80 28.10
N HIS A 3 4.78 2.76 28.21
CA HIS A 3 3.94 2.07 27.25
C HIS A 3 3.96 2.90 25.96
N SER A 4 5.00 2.73 25.16
CA SER A 4 4.93 3.11 23.75
C SER A 4 3.84 2.23 23.14
N LEU A 5 2.70 2.85 22.82
CA LEU A 5 1.69 2.22 21.99
C LEU A 5 2.41 1.63 20.76
N PRO A 6 2.11 0.38 20.34
CA PRO A 6 2.67 -0.16 19.11
C PRO A 6 2.38 0.87 18.01
N ILE A 7 3.42 1.31 17.31
CA ILE A 7 3.31 2.30 16.25
C ILE A 7 2.46 1.65 15.17
N ALA A 8 1.15 1.91 15.20
CA ALA A 8 0.24 1.36 14.21
C ALA A 8 0.67 1.90 12.85
N PRO A 9 0.77 1.03 11.83
CA PRO A 9 1.16 1.46 10.50
C PRO A 9 0.18 2.51 9.98
N GLN A 10 0.71 3.67 9.61
CA GLN A 10 -0.07 4.75 9.04
C GLN A 10 -0.33 4.45 7.56
N PHE A 11 -1.62 4.38 7.22
CA PHE A 11 -2.06 4.21 5.83
C PHE A 11 -2.59 5.52 5.28
N TYR A 12 -2.18 5.85 4.07
CA TYR A 12 -2.63 7.01 3.32
C TYR A 12 -3.32 6.55 2.05
N VAL A 13 -4.38 7.25 1.65
CA VAL A 13 -5.10 6.97 0.41
C VAL A 13 -5.01 8.22 -0.46
N THR A 14 -4.64 8.06 -1.72
CA THR A 14 -4.69 9.19 -2.67
C THR A 14 -6.11 9.51 -3.09
N ALA A 15 -6.29 10.73 -3.58
CA ALA A 15 -7.48 11.09 -4.34
C ALA A 15 -7.70 10.09 -5.50
N PRO A 16 -8.96 9.89 -5.94
CA PRO A 16 -9.26 9.13 -7.15
C PRO A 16 -8.53 9.73 -8.36
N GLN A 17 -7.78 8.91 -9.08
CA GLN A 17 -7.10 9.27 -10.32
C GLN A 17 -7.59 8.36 -11.45
N ALA A 18 -7.47 8.78 -12.71
CA ALA A 18 -7.81 7.92 -13.84
C ALA A 18 -6.94 6.64 -13.82
N CYS A 19 -7.55 5.48 -14.04
CA CYS A 19 -6.86 4.20 -14.03
C CYS A 19 -6.02 4.03 -15.31
N PRO A 20 -4.70 3.76 -15.22
CA PRO A 20 -3.86 3.59 -16.40
C PRO A 20 -4.12 2.27 -17.14
N TYR A 21 -4.84 1.33 -16.54
CA TYR A 21 -5.12 0.01 -17.11
C TYR A 21 -6.51 -0.11 -17.73
N LEU A 22 -7.45 0.76 -17.34
CA LEU A 22 -8.85 0.68 -17.76
C LEU A 22 -9.37 2.09 -18.05
N ASP A 23 -9.77 2.32 -19.29
CA ASP A 23 -10.46 3.53 -19.69
C ASP A 23 -11.78 3.68 -18.91
N ASP A 24 -12.14 4.93 -18.59
CA ASP A 24 -13.31 5.32 -17.79
C ASP A 24 -13.38 4.79 -16.35
N ARG A 25 -12.27 4.28 -15.80
CA ARG A 25 -12.21 3.89 -14.39
C ARG A 25 -11.30 4.78 -13.57
N GLN A 26 -11.60 4.85 -12.27
CA GLN A 26 -10.78 5.53 -11.29
C GLN A 26 -10.04 4.53 -10.40
N GLU A 27 -8.74 4.77 -10.22
CA GLU A 27 -7.90 4.10 -9.24
C GLU A 27 -7.61 5.01 -8.04
N ARG A 28 -7.43 4.38 -6.89
CA ARG A 28 -6.85 4.99 -5.69
C ARG A 28 -5.62 4.20 -5.30
N LYS A 29 -4.65 4.85 -4.66
CA LYS A 29 -3.45 4.16 -4.18
C LYS A 29 -3.42 4.24 -2.67
N LEU A 30 -3.34 3.07 -2.04
CA LEU A 30 -3.06 2.94 -0.62
C LEU A 30 -1.55 2.96 -0.43
N PHE A 31 -1.05 3.83 0.42
CA PHE A 31 0.35 3.96 0.78
C PHE A 31 0.54 3.62 2.26
N ALA A 32 1.66 3.00 2.61
CA ALA A 32 2.10 2.80 3.97
C ALA A 32 3.58 3.17 4.08
N ALA A 33 3.95 3.94 5.10
CA ALA A 33 5.35 4.28 5.33
C ALA A 33 6.07 3.13 6.06
N LEU A 34 7.28 2.82 5.61
CA LEU A 34 8.21 1.91 6.28
C LEU A 34 9.14 2.74 7.16
N GLN A 35 8.85 2.78 8.46
CA GLN A 35 9.66 3.49 9.46
C GLN A 35 9.82 2.67 10.72
N GLY A 36 10.96 2.85 11.40
CA GLY A 36 11.27 2.19 12.66
C GLY A 36 11.64 0.71 12.53
N ASP A 37 11.79 0.05 13.68
CA ASP A 37 12.25 -1.35 13.77
C ASP A 37 11.24 -2.36 13.19
N GLU A 38 9.96 -1.99 13.14
CA GLU A 38 8.89 -2.83 12.58
C GLU A 38 8.83 -2.80 11.04
N ALA A 39 9.62 -1.94 10.38
CA ALA A 39 9.59 -1.78 8.92
C ALA A 39 9.81 -3.11 8.17
N GLN A 40 10.70 -3.98 8.64
CA GLN A 40 10.95 -5.29 8.02
C GLN A 40 9.72 -6.20 8.13
N SER A 41 9.09 -6.26 9.31
CA SER A 41 7.90 -7.06 9.56
C SER A 41 6.70 -6.54 8.76
N LEU A 42 6.52 -5.22 8.74
CA LEU A 42 5.47 -4.55 7.96
C LEU A 42 5.65 -4.78 6.47
N ASN A 43 6.88 -4.68 5.97
CA ASN A 43 7.20 -4.99 4.57
C ASN A 43 6.82 -6.42 4.22
N ASN A 44 7.24 -7.39 5.02
CA ASN A 44 6.91 -8.79 4.78
C ASN A 44 5.40 -9.05 4.81
N CYS A 45 4.67 -8.45 5.74
CA CYS A 45 3.23 -8.59 5.85
C CYS A 45 2.49 -7.96 4.65
N LEU A 46 2.78 -6.69 4.35
CA LEU A 46 2.10 -5.95 3.29
C LEU A 46 2.49 -6.46 1.89
N SER A 47 3.72 -6.90 1.67
CA SER A 47 4.12 -7.53 0.41
C SER A 47 3.36 -8.83 0.15
N LYS A 48 3.07 -9.63 1.18
CA LYS A 48 2.17 -10.80 1.04
C LYS A 48 0.73 -10.41 0.69
N GLN A 49 0.29 -9.21 1.08
CA GLN A 49 -1.02 -8.65 0.71
C GLN A 49 -1.02 -7.91 -0.64
N GLY A 50 0.08 -7.97 -1.40
CA GLY A 50 0.20 -7.37 -2.73
C GLY A 50 0.66 -5.92 -2.77
N PHE A 51 1.13 -5.35 -1.65
CA PHE A 51 1.80 -4.04 -1.67
C PHE A 51 3.17 -4.13 -2.33
N ARG A 52 3.47 -3.16 -3.20
CA ARG A 52 4.77 -2.97 -3.85
C ARG A 52 5.58 -1.96 -3.07
N ARG A 53 6.88 -2.19 -2.94
CA ARG A 53 7.80 -1.28 -2.23
C ARG A 53 8.43 -0.31 -3.23
N SER A 54 8.39 0.98 -2.91
CA SER A 54 9.19 2.04 -3.52
C SER A 54 9.94 2.76 -2.41
N GLN A 55 11.25 2.54 -2.31
CA GLN A 55 12.10 3.15 -1.26
C GLN A 55 11.57 2.83 0.17
N ASN A 56 11.16 3.86 0.92
CA ASN A 56 10.62 3.77 2.28
C ASN A 56 9.09 3.83 2.33
N VAL A 57 8.42 3.62 1.20
CA VAL A 57 6.95 3.55 1.13
C VAL A 57 6.51 2.28 0.40
N LEU A 58 5.45 1.67 0.92
CA LEU A 58 4.72 0.58 0.29
C LEU A 58 3.46 1.13 -0.32
N TYR A 59 3.06 0.65 -1.49
CA TYR A 59 1.82 1.06 -2.11
C TYR A 59 1.08 -0.11 -2.76
N ARG A 60 -0.25 -0.02 -2.79
CA ARG A 60 -1.12 -0.95 -3.51
C ARG A 60 -2.19 -0.15 -4.27
N PRO A 61 -2.31 -0.33 -5.60
CA PRO A 61 -3.43 0.23 -6.33
C PRO A 61 -4.72 -0.49 -5.93
N THR A 62 -5.79 0.27 -5.72
CA THR A 62 -7.12 -0.19 -5.36
C THR A 62 -8.12 0.57 -6.21
N CYS A 63 -8.87 -0.16 -7.02
CA CYS A 63 -10.01 0.38 -7.75
C CYS A 63 -11.29 -0.13 -7.09
N LEU A 64 -12.38 0.65 -7.10
CA LEU A 64 -13.65 0.20 -6.52
C LEU A 64 -14.19 -1.05 -7.24
N ASP A 65 -13.97 -1.14 -8.56
CA ASP A 65 -14.57 -2.15 -9.44
C ASP A 65 -13.55 -2.86 -10.35
N CYS A 66 -12.28 -2.95 -9.93
CA CYS A 66 -11.26 -3.64 -10.72
C CYS A 66 -10.38 -4.54 -9.85
N ALA A 67 -10.49 -5.85 -10.13
CA ALA A 67 -9.59 -6.90 -9.62
C ALA A 67 -8.38 -7.14 -10.55
N ALA A 68 -8.31 -6.46 -11.70
CA ALA A 68 -7.19 -6.56 -12.63
C ALA A 68 -5.92 -5.85 -12.14
N CYS A 69 -6.03 -5.02 -11.09
CA CYS A 69 -4.90 -4.49 -10.32
C CYS A 69 -4.23 -5.59 -9.47
N LEU A 70 -3.80 -6.66 -10.13
CA LEU A 70 -2.98 -7.70 -9.55
C LEU A 70 -1.54 -7.22 -9.50
N SER A 71 -0.95 -7.32 -8.32
CA SER A 71 0.45 -7.05 -8.11
C SER A 71 1.27 -8.20 -8.72
N ALA A 72 1.39 -8.24 -10.06
CA ALA A 72 2.21 -9.23 -10.75
C ALA A 72 3.67 -9.07 -10.30
N ARG A 73 4.17 -10.11 -9.64
CA ARG A 73 5.59 -10.34 -9.38
C ARG A 73 6.10 -11.12 -10.60
N VAL A 74 6.83 -10.44 -11.50
CA VAL A 74 7.53 -11.10 -12.62
C VAL A 74 8.89 -11.56 -12.12
#